data_AF-A0A536K8Z3-F1
#
_entry.id   AF-A0A536K8Z3-F1
#
_cell.length_a   1.000
_cell.length_b   1.000
_cell.length_c   1.000
_cell.angle_alpha   90.00
_cell.angle_beta   90.00
_cell.angle_gamma   90.00
#
_symmetry.space_group_name_H-M   'P 1'
#
loop_
_entity.id
_entity.type
_entity.pdbx_description
1 polymer ?
#
loop_
_entity_poly.entity_id
_entity_poly.type
_entity_poly.pdbx_seq_one_letter_code
_entity_poly.pdbx_strand_id
1 'polypeptide(L)' 'NHPSGDPTPSPEDLVVTRHLQEAGRLLGVEVLDHLVVCPERFRSLREAGTL' A
#
# COMPACT_ATOMS: atom_id res chain seq x y z
N ASN A 1 -9.65 -1.52 -0.52
CA ASN A 1 -10.66 -0.43 -0.51
C ASN A 1 -11.25 -0.35 0.89
N HIS A 2 -11.42 0.84 1.46
CA HIS A 2 -11.94 0.99 2.82
C HIS A 2 -13.39 1.51 2.79
N PRO A 3 -14.39 0.69 3.18
CA PRO A 3 -15.79 1.12 3.24
C PRO A 3 -16.06 2.27 4.22
N SER A 4 -15.18 2.47 5.20
CA SER A 4 -15.21 3.61 6.14
C SER A 4 -14.99 4.96 5.45
N GLY A 5 -14.48 4.95 4.22
CA GLY A 5 -14.06 6.15 3.50
C GLY A 5 -12.69 6.68 3.93
N ASP A 6 -12.06 6.15 4.99
CA ASP A 6 -10.73 6.58 5.44
C ASP A 6 -9.61 5.79 4.73
N PRO A 7 -8.77 6.45 3.91
CA PRO A 7 -7.69 5.79 3.18
C PRO A 7 -6.43 5.61 4.04
N THR A 8 -6.47 5.89 5.34
CA THR A 8 -5.36 5.59 6.25
C THR A 8 -5.10 4.08 6.24
N PRO A 9 -3.87 3.61 5.95
CA PRO A 9 -3.56 2.19 5.90
C PRO A 9 -3.68 1.56 7.29
N SER A 10 -4.21 0.34 7.35
CA SER A 10 -4.19 -0.47 8.56
C SER A 10 -2.79 -1.08 8.78
N PRO A 11 -2.50 -1.61 9.99
CA PRO A 11 -1.28 -2.39 10.23
C PRO A 11 -1.12 -3.57 9.25
N GLU A 12 -2.22 -4.22 8.88
CA GLU A 12 -2.25 -5.34 7.95
C GLU A 12 -1.87 -4.91 6.52
N ASP A 13 -2.35 -3.74 6.07
CA ASP A 13 -1.95 -3.17 4.77
C ASP A 13 -0.43 -2.98 4.71
N LEU A 14 0.18 -2.48 5.79
CA LEU A 14 1.63 -2.29 5.87
C LEU A 14 2.39 -3.63 5.85
N VAL A 15 1.89 -4.66 6.53
CA VAL A 15 2.49 -6.00 6.51
C VAL A 15 2.44 -6.60 5.11
N VAL A 16 1.28 -6.54 4.44
CA VAL A 16 1.12 -7.02 3.07
C VAL A 16 2.05 -6.26 2.12
N THR A 17 2.14 -4.95 2.27
CA THR A 17 3.05 -4.10 1.47
C THR A 17 4.50 -4.57 1.56
N ARG A 18 4.98 -4.86 2.78
CA ARG A 18 6.35 -5.37 3.01
C ARG A 18 6.58 -6.72 2.36
N HIS A 19 5.64 -7.65 2.49
CA HIS A 19 5.75 -8.97 1.85
C HIS A 19 5.78 -8.85 0.32
N LEU A 20 4.98 -7.95 -0.26
CA LEU A 20 4.98 -7.71 -1.70
C LEU A 20 6.30 -7.09 -2.17
N GLN A 21 6.89 -6.15 -1.42
CA GLN A 21 8.21 -5.60 -1.73
C GLN A 21 9.29 -6.68 -1.70
N GLU A 22 9.27 -7.55 -0.69
CA GLU A 22 10.24 -8.64 -0.58
C GLU A 22 10.09 -9.65 -1.73
N ALA A 23 8.86 -10.07 -2.03
CA ALA A 23 8.57 -10.96 -3.15
C ALA A 23 8.96 -10.34 -4.49
N GLY A 24 8.62 -9.07 -4.70
CA GLY A 24 8.99 -8.31 -5.90
C GLY A 24 10.50 -8.27 -6.10
N ARG A 25 11.27 -7.97 -5.03
CA ARG A 25 12.73 -7.99 -5.07
C ARG A 25 13.30 -9.35 -5.49
N LEU A 26 12.73 -10.45 -4.99
CA LEU A 26 13.16 -11.81 -5.36
C LEU A 26 12.86 -12.14 -6.83
N LEU A 27 11.76 -11.60 -7.36
CA LEU A 27 11.32 -11.83 -8.73
C LEU A 27 11.88 -10.81 -9.74
N GLY A 28 12.62 -9.80 -9.29
CA GLY A 28 13.09 -8.70 -10.13
C GLY A 28 11.97 -7.77 -10.60
N VAL A 29 10.87 -7.69 -9.86
CA VAL A 29 9.70 -6.84 -10.13
C VAL A 29 9.56 -5.81 -9.03
N GLU A 30 9.69 -4.52 -9.35
CA GLU A 30 9.54 -3.46 -8.37
C GLU A 30 8.07 -3.21 -8.01
N VAL A 31 7.77 -3.14 -6.70
CA VAL A 31 6.49 -2.61 -6.21
C VAL A 31 6.58 -1.09 -6.20
N LEU A 32 5.99 -0.46 -7.22
CA LEU A 32 6.05 0.99 -7.39
C LEU A 32 5.28 1.73 -6.30
N ASP A 33 4.04 1.31 -6.02
CA ASP A 33 3.23 1.94 -4.97
C ASP A 33 2.17 0.97 -4.44
N HIS A 34 1.66 1.26 -3.24
CA HIS A 34 0.42 0.68 -2.72
C HIS A 34 -0.56 1.81 -2.46
N LEU A 35 -1.68 1.80 -3.18
CA LEU A 35 -2.74 2.79 -3.03
C LEU A 35 -3.90 2.24 -2.20
N VAL A 36 -4.17 2.86 -1.06
CA VAL A 36 -5.43 2.61 -0.32
C VAL A 36 -6.49 3.54 -0.89
N VAL A 37 -7.47 2.97 -1.60
CA VAL A 37 -8.48 3.73 -2.34
C VAL A 37 -9.83 3.75 -1.61
N CYS A 38 -10.41 4.94 -1.54
CA CYS A 38 -11.76 5.25 -1.06
C CYS A 38 -12.56 6.00 -2.16
N PRO A 39 -13.89 6.17 -2.01
CA PRO A 39 -14.72 6.75 -3.07
C PRO A 39 -14.28 8.13 -3.60
N GLU A 40 -13.78 9.02 -2.73
CA GLU A 40 -13.41 10.40 -3.10
C GLU A 40 -11.92 10.70 -2.97
N ARG A 41 -11.12 9.77 -2.42
CA ARG A 41 -9.70 10.00 -2.13
C ARG A 41 -8.92 8.70 -2.07
N PHE A 42 -7.61 8.80 -2.16
CA PHE A 42 -6.70 7.69 -1.94
C PHE A 42 -5.51 8.13 -1.08
N ARG A 43 -4.77 7.16 -0.56
CA ARG A 43 -3.48 7.37 0.10
C ARG A 43 -2.44 6.53 -0.62
N SER A 44 -1.39 7.18 -1.11
CA SER A 44 -0.16 6.52 -1.55
C SER A 44 0.71 6.19 -0.35
N LEU A 45 1.14 4.92 -0.24
CA LEU A 45 2.06 4.49 0.80
C LEU A 45 3.50 4.96 0.48
N ARG A 46 3.86 5.14 -0.81
CA ARG A 46 5.11 5.77 -1.22
C ARG A 46 5.19 7.22 -0.73
N GLU A 47 4.18 8.03 -1.03
CA GLU A 47 4.13 9.44 -0.59
C GLU A 47 4.03 9.57 0.94
N ALA A 48 3.44 8.57 1.60
CA ALA A 48 3.38 8.50 3.06
C ALA A 48 4.72 8.16 3.73
N GLY A 49 5.74 7.74 2.96
CA GLY A 49 7.02 7.26 3.48
C GLY A 49 6.93 5.91 4.21
N THR A 50 5.90 5.11 3.91
CA THR A 50 5.65 3.80 4.52
C THR A 50 5.84 2.63 3.54
N LEU A 51 6.29 2.93 2.32
CA LEU A 51 6.78 2.02 1.28
C LEU A 51 8.23 2.40 0.95
#